data_AF-A0A2A2H1S1-F1
#
_entry.id   AF-A0A2A2H1S1-F1
#
_cell.length_a   1.000
_cell.length_b   1.000
_cell.length_c   1.000
_cell.angle_alpha   90.00
_cell.angle_beta   90.00
_cell.angle_gamma   90.00
#
_symmetry.space_group_name_H-M   'P 1'
#
loop_
_entity.id
_entity.type
_entity.pdbx_description
1 polymer ?
#
loop_
_entity_poly.entity_id
_entity_poly.type
_entity_poly.pdbx_seq_one_letter_code
_entity_poly.pdbx_strand_id
1 'polypeptide(L)' 'MFSLPVNKIKRITNDNRMDVEEYSEMYRDKCFYSNKQAEFLRYDKKSINKFEEILAAQEKAPTSKDG' A
#
# COMPACT_ATOMS: atom_id res chain seq x y z
N MET A 1 9.95 -5.47 -0.21
CA MET A 1 8.56 -5.91 0.04
C MET A 1 8.16 -5.32 1.37
N PHE A 2 7.07 -4.55 1.43
CA PHE A 2 6.63 -3.90 2.67
C PHE A 2 6.14 -4.98 3.66
N SER A 3 6.70 -5.03 4.86
CA SER A 3 6.33 -6.00 5.91
C SER A 3 5.07 -5.57 6.68
N LEU A 4 4.18 -4.80 6.06
CA LEU A 4 2.95 -4.36 6.70
C LEU A 4 1.80 -5.33 6.44
N PRO A 5 0.91 -5.53 7.42
CA PRO A 5 -0.32 -6.27 7.20
C PRO A 5 -1.12 -5.67 6.04
N VAL A 6 -1.66 -6.53 5.17
CA VAL A 6 -2.46 -6.11 4.00
C VAL A 6 -3.60 -5.17 4.38
N ASN A 7 -4.25 -5.41 5.53
CA ASN A 7 -5.33 -4.55 6.03
C ASN A 7 -4.85 -3.14 6.39
N LYS A 8 -3.62 -3.01 6.91
CA LYS A 8 -3.04 -1.71 7.25
C LYS A 8 -2.69 -0.95 5.98
N ILE A 9 -2.14 -1.65 4.97
CA ILE A 9 -1.90 -1.06 3.65
C ILE A 9 -3.21 -0.55 3.07
N LYS A 10 -4.23 -1.40 2.92
CA LYS A 10 -5.56 -1.01 2.38
C LYS A 10 -6.16 0.21 3.05
N ARG A 11 -6.05 0.30 4.38
CA ARG A 11 -6.55 1.46 5.14
C ARG A 11 -5.78 2.73 4.79
N ILE A 12 -4.45 2.69 4.78
CA ILE A 12 -3.63 3.85 4.40
C ILE A 12 -3.94 4.26 2.96
N THR A 13 -4.08 3.29 2.05
CA THR A 13 -4.42 3.54 0.65
C THR A 13 -5.74 4.29 0.53
N ASN A 14 -6.80 3.80 1.18
CA ASN A 14 -8.13 4.44 1.16
C ASN A 14 -8.12 5.83 1.83
N ASP A 15 -7.52 5.94 3.02
CA ASP A 15 -7.50 7.17 3.82
C ASP A 15 -6.74 8.30 3.09
N ASN A 16 -5.78 7.95 2.22
CA ASN A 16 -4.93 8.91 1.49
C ASN A 16 -5.21 8.92 -0.02
N ARG A 17 -6.26 8.23 -0.50
CA ARG A 17 -6.63 8.12 -1.92
C ARG A 17 -5.45 7.68 -2.82
N MET A 18 -4.68 6.69 -2.37
CA MET A 18 -3.53 6.13 -3.10
C MET A 18 -3.90 4.90 -3.95
N ASP A 19 -5.19 4.70 -4.22
CA ASP A 19 -5.78 3.60 -4.98
C ASP A 19 -5.90 3.92 -6.49
N VAL A 20 -5.51 5.12 -6.90
CA VAL A 20 -5.47 5.58 -8.29
C VAL A 20 -4.24 5.08 -9.06
N GLU A 21 -4.39 4.91 -10.38
CA GLU A 21 -3.34 4.47 -11.33
C GLU A 21 -2.02 5.26 -11.22
N GLU A 22 -2.04 6.47 -10.67
CA GLU A 22 -0.86 7.29 -10.39
C GLU A 22 0.12 6.65 -9.40
N TYR A 23 -0.39 5.82 -8.48
CA TYR A 23 0.36 5.22 -7.37
C TYR A 23 0.44 3.70 -7.47
N SER A 24 -0.24 3.08 -8.44
CA SER A 24 -0.26 1.63 -8.57
C SER A 24 -0.23 1.21 -10.02
N GLU A 25 0.67 0.29 -10.34
CA GLU A 25 0.78 -0.31 -11.66
C GLU A 25 0.20 -1.73 -11.60
N MET A 26 -0.77 -2.01 -12.48
CA MET A 26 -1.30 -3.35 -12.63
C MET A 26 -0.35 -4.20 -13.47
N TYR A 27 0.15 -5.28 -12.89
CA TYR A 27 0.92 -6.27 -13.61
C TYR A 27 0.13 -7.57 -13.73
N ARG A 28 0.09 -8.14 -14.94
CA ARG A 28 -0.29 -9.54 -15.11
C ARG A 28 0.94 -10.39 -14.95
N ASP A 29 0.93 -11.22 -13.93
CA ASP A 29 1.96 -12.25 -13.77
C ASP A 29 1.31 -13.63 -13.77
N LYS A 30 2.08 -14.61 -14.21
CA LYS A 30 1.64 -16.01 -14.17
C LYS A 30 1.76 -16.47 -12.73
N CYS A 31 0.64 -16.83 -12.12
CA CYS A 31 0.66 -17.27 -10.73
C CYS A 31 1.51 -18.54 -10.62
N PHE A 32 2.54 -18.56 -9.76
CA PHE A 32 3.43 -19.73 -9.61
C PHE A 32 2.69 -21.05 -9.33
N TYR A 33 1.51 -20.95 -8.71
CA TYR A 33 0.68 -22.07 -8.30
C TYR A 33 -0.42 -22.43 -9.30
N SER A 34 -0.59 -21.69 -10.39
CA SER A 34 -1.60 -22.02 -11.41
C SER A 34 -1.21 -21.51 -12.80
N ASN A 35 -1.56 -22.25 -13.86
CA ASN A 35 -1.35 -21.79 -15.23
C ASN A 35 -2.22 -20.56 -15.63
N LYS A 36 -2.96 -19.96 -14.70
CA LYS A 36 -3.76 -18.75 -14.90
C LYS A 36 -2.89 -17.51 -14.70
N GLN A 37 -3.10 -16.51 -15.56
CA GLN A 37 -2.59 -15.17 -15.33
C GLN A 37 -3.43 -14.52 -14.23
N ALA A 38 -2.78 -13.94 -13.23
CA ALA A 38 -3.41 -13.17 -12.17
C ALA A 38 -2.97 -11.71 -12.27
N GLU A 39 -3.90 -10.81 -12.04
CA GLU A 39 -3.61 -9.36 -11.96
C GLU A 39 -3.12 -9.05 -10.55
N PHE A 40 -1.91 -8.53 -10.46
CA PHE A 40 -1.28 -8.08 -9.23
C PHE A 40 -1.16 -6.57 -9.28
N LEU A 41 -1.72 -5.92 -8.26
CA LEU A 41 -1.50 -4.51 -8.02
C LEU A 41 -0.13 -4.33 -7.37
N ARG A 42 0.77 -3.58 -8.01
CA ARG A 42 2.08 -3.27 -7.45
C ARG A 42 2.22 -1.77 -7.25
N TYR A 43 2.59 -1.38 -6.03
CA TYR A 43 2.94 -0.01 -5.71
C TYR A 43 4.30 0.33 -6.32
N ASP A 44 4.34 1.42 -7.07
CA ASP A 44 5.54 1.99 -7.67
C ASP A 44 6.46 2.64 -6.59
N LYS A 45 7.58 3.23 -7.02
CA LYS A 45 8.50 3.87 -6.08
C LYS A 45 7.90 5.13 -5.43
N LYS A 46 7.02 5.87 -6.12
CA LYS A 46 6.38 7.07 -5.55
C LYS A 46 5.41 6.73 -4.44
N SER A 47 4.60 5.71 -4.63
CA SER A 47 3.68 5.20 -3.63
C SER A 47 4.42 4.60 -2.43
N ILE A 48 5.54 3.90 -2.63
CA ILE A 48 6.44 3.47 -1.54
C ILE A 48 6.88 4.68 -0.70
N ASN A 49 7.42 5.73 -1.33
CA ASN A 49 7.85 6.93 -0.61
C ASN A 49 6.68 7.56 0.17
N LYS A 50 5.48 7.60 -0.42
CA LYS A 50 4.31 8.18 0.22
C LYS A 50 3.84 7.37 1.43
N PHE A 51 3.89 6.04 1.35
CA PHE A 51 3.64 5.17 2.49
C PHE A 51 4.62 5.45 3.62
N GLU A 52 5.92 5.61 3.32
CA GLU A 52 6.93 5.93 4.33
C GLU A 52 6.68 7.29 5.00
N GLU A 53 6.31 8.32 4.23
CA GLU A 53 5.94 9.63 4.78
C GLU A 53 4.75 9.54 5.74
N ILE A 54 3.69 8.82 5.34
CA ILE A 54 2.47 8.68 6.15
C ILE A 54 2.76 7.90 7.42
N LEU A 55 3.54 6.83 7.34
CA LEU A 55 3.91 6.02 8.50
C LEU A 55 4.78 6.82 9.48
N ALA A 56 5.77 7.55 8.97
CA ALA A 56 6.60 8.42 9.79
C ALA A 56 5.78 9.55 10.45
N ALA A 57 4.77 10.08 9.76
CA ALA A 57 3.85 11.05 10.34
C ALA A 57 2.95 10.44 11.43
N GLN A 58 2.50 9.20 11.25
CA GLN A 58 1.73 8.46 12.27
C GLN A 58 2.56 8.11 13.52
N GLU A 59 3.86 7.83 13.37
CA GLU A 59 4.75 7.60 14.51
C GLU A 59 5.10 8.88 15.27
N LYS A 60 5.15 10.02 14.56
CA LYS A 60 5.38 11.34 15.17
C LYS A 60 4.13 11.98 15.75
N ALA A 61 2.95 11.63 15.24
CA ALA A 61 1.70 12.02 15.86
C ALA A 61 1.58 11.24 17.18
N PRO A 62 1.66 11.88 18.36
CA PRO A 62 1.28 11.18 19.58
C PRO A 62 -0.15 10.71 19.36
N THR A 63 -0.38 9.41 19.53
CA THR A 63 -1.74 8.90 19.63
C THR A 63 -2.35 9.62 20.83
N SER A 64 -3.06 10.73 20.59
CA SER A 64 -4.03 11.27 21.53
C SER A 64 -5.15 10.25 21.62
N LYS A 65 -4.88 9.19 22.37
CA LYS A 65 -5.90 8.42 23.07
C LYS A 65 -6.05 9.11 24.41
N ASP A 66 -6.89 10.13 24.45
CA ASP A 66 -7.50 10.62 25.68
C ASP A 66 -8.87 11.19 25.30
N GLY A 67 -9.93 10.64 25.90
CA GLY A 67 -11.33 10.98 25.67
C GLY A 67 -12.23 9.78 25.45
#